data_AF-A0A832H4U3-F1
#
_entry.id   AF-A0A832H4U3-F1
#
_cell.length_a   1.000
_cell.length_b   1.000
_cell.length_c   1.000
_cell.angle_alpha   90.00
_cell.angle_beta   90.00
_cell.angle_gamma   90.00
#
_symmetry.space_group_name_H-M   'P 1'
#
loop_
_entity.id
_entity.type
_entity.pdbx_description
1 polymer ?
#
loop_
_entity_poly.entity_id
_entity_poly.type
_entity_poly.pdbx_seq_one_letter_code
_entity_poly.pdbx_strand_id
1 'polypeptide(L)' 'MTYWIKLIYDRNTYIIDLERVGTFCYTPNGRISFAVMEGNTTIVINQQSDPTSYQAILDYIEKKTGLSIF' A
#
# COMPACT_ATOMS: atom_id res chain seq x y z
N MET A 1 10.46 11.11 1.91
CA MET A 1 9.82 11.56 0.65
C MET A 1 9.05 10.36 0.17
N THR A 2 7.74 10.44 0.00
CA THR A 2 6.96 9.20 -0.12
C THR A 2 7.18 8.52 -1.48
N TYR A 3 7.83 7.35 -1.46
CA TYR A 3 8.18 6.59 -2.67
C TYR A 3 7.13 5.50 -2.94
N TRP A 4 5.95 5.95 -3.39
CA TRP A 4 4.87 5.05 -3.78
C TRP A 4 5.06 4.53 -5.20
N ILE A 5 5.03 3.22 -5.36
CA ILE A 5 4.97 2.58 -6.67
C ILE A 5 3.69 1.75 -6.81
N LYS A 6 3.16 1.71 -8.03
CA LYS A 6 2.02 0.88 -8.40
C LYS A 6 2.52 -0.22 -9.32
N LEU A 7 2.19 -1.47 -9.00
CA LEU A 7 2.48 -2.61 -9.87
C LEU A 7 1.32 -3.60 -9.86
N ILE A 8 1.13 -4.27 -10.99
CA ILE A 8 0.15 -5.35 -11.13
C ILE A 8 0.92 -6.65 -11.05
N TYR A 9 0.52 -7.51 -10.12
CA TYR A 9 1.11 -8.83 -9.97
C TYR A 9 -0.02 -9.85 -9.79
N ASP A 10 0.02 -10.89 -10.63
CA ASP A 10 -1.10 -11.80 -10.86
C ASP A 10 -2.38 -11.01 -11.22
N ARG A 11 -3.46 -11.13 -10.43
CA ARG A 11 -4.73 -10.40 -10.66
C ARG A 11 -4.90 -9.17 -9.78
N ASN A 12 -3.90 -8.87 -8.94
CA ASN A 12 -4.01 -7.84 -7.93
C ASN A 12 -3.15 -6.62 -8.29
N THR A 13 -3.68 -5.44 -7.96
CA THR A 13 -2.92 -4.20 -7.99
C THR A 13 -2.33 -3.96 -6.61
N TYR A 14 -1.02 -3.79 -6.55
CA TYR A 14 -0.29 -3.44 -5.34
C TYR A 14 0.12 -1.97 -5.41
N ILE A 15 -0.14 -1.26 -4.31
CA ILE A 15 0.36 0.10 -4.08
C ILE A 15 1.34 -0.02 -2.91
N ILE A 16 2.61 0.24 -3.18
CA ILE A 16 3.71 -0.14 -2.29
C ILE A 16 4.51 1.11 -1.93
N ASP A 17 4.67 1.34 -0.64
CA ASP A 17 5.57 2.35 -0.09
C ASP A 17 6.98 1.76 0.01
N LEU A 18 7.89 2.21 -0.85
CA LEU A 18 9.27 1.72 -0.86
C LEU A 18 10.05 2.14 0.40
N GLU A 19 9.65 3.20 1.12
CA GLU A 19 10.29 3.56 2.39
C GLU A 19 10.02 2.51 3.49
N ARG A 20 9.00 1.66 3.31
CA ARG A 20 8.61 0.61 4.27
C ARG A 20 9.04 -0.80 3.85
N VAL A 21 9.70 -0.93 2.70
CA VAL A 21 10.21 -2.23 2.24
C VAL A 21 11.54 -2.52 2.94
N GLY A 22 11.56 -3.57 3.76
CA GLY A 22 12.71 -3.89 4.61
C GLY A 22 13.95 -4.42 3.87
N THR A 23 13.80 -5.04 2.70
CA THR A 23 14.95 -5.56 1.92
C THR A 23 14.61 -5.72 0.44
N PHE A 24 15.57 -5.35 -0.43
CA PHE A 24 15.56 -5.59 -1.87
C PHE A 24 16.68 -6.56 -2.26
N CYS A 25 16.43 -7.45 -3.19
CA CYS A 25 17.41 -8.36 -3.78
C CYS A 25 17.55 -8.05 -5.27
N TYR A 26 18.77 -7.74 -5.72
CA TYR A 26 19.12 -7.59 -7.13
C TYR A 26 19.96 -8.80 -7.57
N THR A 27 19.58 -9.41 -8.68
CA THR A 27 20.30 -10.55 -9.26
C THR A 27 20.97 -10.16 -10.58
N PRO A 28 22.14 -10.72 -10.95
CA PRO A 28 22.90 -10.30 -12.14
C PRO A 28 22.17 -10.45 -13.48
N ASN A 29 21.04 -11.17 -13.52
CA ASN A 29 20.17 -11.26 -14.70
C ASN A 29 19.18 -10.08 -14.82
N GLY A 30 19.34 -9.03 -14.01
CA GLY A 30 18.50 -7.85 -14.03
C GLY A 30 17.18 -7.97 -13.28
N ARG A 31 16.94 -9.07 -12.54
CA ARG A 31 15.73 -9.23 -11.73
C ARG A 31 15.90 -8.60 -10.35
N ILE A 32 14.91 -7.80 -9.96
CA ILE A 32 14.75 -7.24 -8.61
C ILE A 32 13.57 -7.95 -7.92
N SER A 33 13.76 -8.37 -6.67
CA SER A 33 12.68 -8.84 -5.80
C SER A 33 12.72 -8.15 -4.44
N PHE A 34 11.58 -8.09 -3.77
CA PHE A 34 11.47 -7.55 -2.41
C PHE A 34 10.33 -8.27 -1.67
N ALA A 35 10.43 -8.35 -0.35
CA ALA A 35 9.42 -8.97 0.50
C ALA A 35 8.68 -7.88 1.29
N VAL A 36 7.35 -7.91 1.25
CA VAL A 36 6.50 -7.07 2.11
C VAL A 36 6.17 -7.91 3.35
N MET A 37 6.76 -7.57 4.51
CA MET A 37 6.35 -8.12 5.81
C MET A 37 5.07 -7.35 6.20
N GLU A 38 3.88 -7.92 6.39
CA GLU A 38 3.48 -9.27 6.78
C GLU A 38 2.21 -9.70 6.00
N GLY A 39 2.15 -10.95 5.55
CA GLY A 39 0.92 -11.61 5.09
C GLY A 39 0.43 -11.21 3.69
N ASN A 40 0.46 -12.14 2.73
CA ASN A 40 0.00 -11.95 1.35
C ASN A 40 -1.54 -11.78 1.23
N THR A 41 -2.15 -10.76 1.84
CA THR A 41 -3.59 -10.48 1.66
C THR A 41 -3.89 -8.98 1.72
N THR A 42 -4.56 -8.47 0.69
CA THR A 42 -5.02 -7.08 0.58
C THR A 42 -6.49 -6.97 0.98
N ILE A 43 -6.81 -6.05 1.89
CA ILE A 43 -8.20 -5.70 2.26
C ILE A 43 -8.58 -4.43 1.52
N VAL A 44 -9.68 -4.46 0.76
CA VAL A 44 -10.20 -3.31 0.01
C VAL A 44 -11.52 -2.87 0.63
N ILE A 45 -11.65 -1.57 0.91
CA ILE A 45 -12.86 -0.94 1.46
C ILE A 45 -13.21 0.31 0.66
N ASN A 46 -14.50 0.54 0.42
CA ASN A 46 -14.96 1.70 -0.33
C ASN A 46 -16.27 2.27 0.24
N GLN A 47 -16.57 3.53 -0.11
CA GLN A 47 -17.72 4.26 0.41
C GLN A 47 -19.07 3.64 0.03
N GLN A 48 -19.18 2.97 -1.11
CA GLN A 48 -20.43 2.33 -1.55
C GLN A 48 -20.70 1.00 -0.84
N SER A 49 -19.65 0.23 -0.52
CA SER A 49 -19.75 -1.06 0.15
C SER A 49 -19.83 -0.95 1.66
N ASP A 50 -19.09 0.00 2.25
CA ASP A 50 -19.06 0.23 3.70
C ASP A 50 -18.68 1.70 4.00
N PRO A 51 -19.63 2.64 3.92
CA PRO A 51 -19.37 4.06 4.10
C PRO A 51 -18.87 4.41 5.51
N THR A 52 -19.27 3.64 6.51
CA THR A 52 -18.95 3.93 7.92
C THR A 52 -17.49 3.63 8.19
N SER A 53 -17.04 2.42 7.85
CA SER A 53 -15.65 2.02 8.01
C SER A 53 -14.73 2.81 7.08
N TYR A 54 -15.21 3.15 5.88
CA TYR A 54 -14.50 4.02 4.95
C TYR A 54 -14.21 5.39 5.58
N GLN A 55 -15.22 6.06 6.15
CA GLN A 55 -15.04 7.37 6.79
C GLN A 55 -14.11 7.29 8.01
N ALA A 56 -14.25 6.28 8.87
CA ALA A 56 -13.38 6.11 10.04
C ALA A 56 -11.88 5.97 9.67
N ILE A 57 -11.58 5.35 8.53
CA ILE A 57 -10.21 5.23 8.00
C ILE A 57 -9.70 6.59 7.50
N LEU A 58 -10.53 7.39 6.83
CA LEU A 58 -10.16 8.73 6.40
C LEU A 58 -9.82 9.63 7.58
N ASP A 59 -10.68 9.65 8.59
CA ASP A 59 -10.48 10.45 9.80
C ASP A 59 -9.19 10.06 10.53
N TYR A 60 -8.87 8.77 10.57
CA TYR A 60 -7.62 8.27 11.16
C TYR A 60 -6.39 8.76 10.38
N ILE A 61 -6.43 8.69 9.04
CA ILE A 61 -5.33 9.15 8.20
C ILE A 61 -5.13 10.65 8.38
N GLU A 62 -6.18 11.45 8.33
CA GLU A 62 -6.09 12.90 8.56
C GLU A 62 -5.52 13.20 9.95
N LYS A 63 -6.03 12.56 10.99
CA LYS A 63 -5.53 12.74 12.36
C LYS A 63 -4.05 12.37 12.53
N LYS A 64 -3.55 11.37 11.80
CA LYS A 64 -2.16 10.91 11.91
C LYS A 64 -1.18 11.66 11.03
N THR A 65 -1.64 12.13 9.88
CA THR A 65 -0.77 12.70 8.85
C THR A 65 -0.97 14.22 8.71
N GLY A 66 -2.04 14.76 9.27
CA GLY A 66 -2.49 16.14 9.05
C GLY A 66 -3.03 16.39 7.64
N LEU A 67 -3.16 15.34 6.82
CA LEU A 67 -3.61 15.43 5.44
C LEU A 67 -5.04 14.92 5.33
N SER A 68 -5.97 15.83 5.06
CA SER A 68 -7.29 15.45 4.56
C SER A 68 -7.10 14.97 3.13
N ILE A 69 -7.50 13.73 2.87
CA ILE A 69 -7.36 13.09 1.56
C ILE A 69 -8.55 13.41 0.64
N PHE A 70 -9.46 14.25 1.13
CA PHE A 70 -10.64 14.80 0.46
C PHE A 70 -10.95 16.21 0.98
#